data_AF-A0A1Z8N7E9-F1
#
_entry.id   AF-A0A1Z8N7E9-F1
#
_cell.length_a   1.000
_cell.length_b   1.000
_cell.length_c   1.000
_cell.angle_alpha   90.00
_cell.angle_beta   90.00
_cell.angle_gamma   90.00
#
_symmetry.space_group_name_H-M   'P 1'
#
loop_
_entity.id
_entity.type
_entity.pdbx_description
1 polymer ?
#
loop_
_entity_poly.entity_id
_entity_poly.type
_entity_poly.pdbx_seq_one_letter_code
_entity_poly.pdbx_strand_id
1 'polypeptide(L)'
;MIREKKFVFLTVLTFLMYGLGLFFDDHFFLLPFPIFDFVLLWGALRFIFFNPKRRKLYSYLFLLGVLLKIGINPILKASLLNQNQLMYLETSVIPDFLLVFSLLFFFISFIAWNIQEKLSIHWLWHTLHALIGIFALSLDLWFILFFALLPATLLYVKNKENNFRYIWHLYFLLELMTTFMLFFVVG
;
A
#
# COMPACT_ATOMS: atom_id res chain seq x y z
N MET A 1 -22.33 -6.55 7.49
CA MET A 1 -21.07 -6.33 6.76
C MET A 1 -20.11 -5.53 7.65
N ILE A 2 -18.90 -6.06 7.87
CA ILE A 2 -17.87 -5.50 8.77
C ILE A 2 -17.45 -4.09 8.30
N ARG A 3 -17.26 -3.15 9.24
CA ARG A 3 -16.99 -1.73 8.96
C ARG A 3 -15.76 -1.50 8.08
N GLU A 4 -14.71 -2.30 8.28
CA GLU A 4 -13.46 -2.23 7.51
C GLU A 4 -13.68 -2.69 6.06
N LYS A 5 -14.43 -3.79 5.86
CA LYS A 5 -14.84 -4.25 4.52
C LYS A 5 -15.64 -3.18 3.78
N LYS A 6 -16.59 -2.51 4.48
CA LYS A 6 -17.39 -1.41 3.90
C LYS A 6 -16.50 -0.27 3.44
N PHE A 7 -15.52 0.12 4.23
CA PHE A 7 -14.60 1.18 3.86
C PHE A 7 -13.79 0.83 2.61
N VAL A 8 -13.15 -0.35 2.58
CA VAL A 8 -12.38 -0.76 1.40
C VAL A 8 -13.26 -0.81 0.15
N PHE A 9 -14.45 -1.40 0.26
CA PHE A 9 -15.40 -1.46 -0.85
C PHE A 9 -15.80 -0.06 -1.35
N LEU A 10 -16.19 0.84 -0.45
CA LEU A 10 -16.59 2.20 -0.83
C LEU A 10 -15.43 2.97 -1.44
N THR A 11 -14.23 2.89 -0.86
CA THR A 11 -13.03 3.55 -1.40
C THR A 11 -12.74 3.09 -2.83
N VAL A 12 -12.71 1.78 -3.05
CA VAL A 12 -12.44 1.18 -4.37
C VAL A 12 -13.53 1.58 -5.36
N LEU A 13 -14.80 1.50 -4.94
CA LEU A 13 -15.93 1.90 -5.78
C LEU A 13 -15.86 3.38 -6.15
N THR A 14 -15.54 4.27 -5.20
CA THR A 14 -15.41 5.71 -5.46
C THR A 14 -14.35 5.98 -6.52
N PHE A 15 -13.17 5.35 -6.44
CA PHE A 15 -12.14 5.53 -7.46
C PHE A 15 -12.56 4.98 -8.82
N LEU A 16 -13.17 3.79 -8.86
CA LEU A 16 -13.67 3.24 -10.12
C LEU A 16 -14.75 4.14 -10.75
N MET A 17 -15.70 4.65 -9.96
CA MET A 17 -16.72 5.58 -10.47
C MET A 17 -16.12 6.90 -10.95
N TYR A 18 -15.11 7.43 -10.24
CA TYR A 18 -14.38 8.61 -10.67
C TYR A 18 -13.67 8.39 -12.02
N GLY A 19 -12.93 7.29 -12.14
CA GLY A 19 -12.25 6.93 -13.39
C GLY A 19 -13.24 6.69 -14.55
N LEU A 20 -14.39 6.06 -14.27
CA LEU A 20 -15.45 5.89 -15.26
C LEU A 20 -16.08 7.21 -15.69
N GLY A 21 -16.29 8.15 -14.76
CA GLY A 21 -16.77 9.49 -15.08
C GLY A 21 -15.84 10.19 -16.07
N LEU A 22 -14.55 10.23 -15.76
CA LEU A 22 -13.54 10.81 -16.66
C LEU A 22 -13.46 10.07 -18.00
N PHE A 23 -13.64 8.76 -18.01
CA PHE A 23 -13.68 8.00 -19.26
C PHE A 23 -14.86 8.40 -20.14
N PHE A 24 -16.03 8.67 -19.58
CA PHE A 24 -17.18 9.14 -20.34
C PHE A 24 -17.04 10.60 -20.82
N ASP A 25 -16.39 11.45 -20.03
CA ASP A 25 -16.22 12.87 -20.35
C ASP A 25 -15.07 13.08 -21.36
N ASP A 26 -13.90 12.52 -21.08
CA ASP A 26 -12.64 12.81 -21.78
C ASP A 26 -12.07 11.60 -22.55
N HIS A 27 -12.80 10.49 -22.65
CA HIS A 27 -12.35 9.23 -23.28
C HIS A 27 -11.05 8.67 -22.67
N PHE A 28 -10.70 9.12 -21.47
CA PHE A 28 -9.45 8.82 -20.80
C PHE A 28 -9.71 8.35 -19.37
N PHE A 29 -9.23 7.14 -19.05
CA PHE A 29 -9.42 6.56 -17.73
C PHE A 29 -8.24 6.95 -16.82
N LEU A 30 -8.38 8.06 -16.09
CA LEU A 30 -7.36 8.53 -15.15
C LEU A 30 -7.85 8.46 -13.70
N LEU A 31 -7.20 7.65 -12.88
CA LEU A 31 -7.35 7.68 -11.43
C LEU A 31 -6.31 8.62 -10.79
N PRO A 32 -6.65 9.29 -9.67
CA PRO A 32 -5.73 10.19 -8.98
C PRO A 32 -4.72 9.38 -8.16
N PHE A 33 -3.80 8.68 -8.82
CA PHE A 33 -2.93 7.68 -8.20
C PHE A 33 -1.97 8.21 -7.13
N PRO A 34 -1.48 9.47 -7.14
CA PRO A 34 -0.68 9.95 -6.02
C PRO A 34 -1.53 10.18 -4.76
N ILE A 35 -2.87 10.22 -4.85
CA ILE A 35 -3.77 10.31 -3.69
C ILE A 35 -3.86 8.95 -2.96
N PHE A 36 -3.54 7.84 -3.63
CA PHE A 36 -3.69 6.50 -3.07
C PHE A 36 -2.87 6.27 -1.80
N ASP A 37 -1.66 6.82 -1.71
CA ASP A 37 -0.85 6.70 -0.50
C ASP A 37 -1.54 7.37 0.70
N PHE A 38 -2.16 8.54 0.50
CA PHE A 38 -2.93 9.22 1.54
C PHE A 38 -4.18 8.46 1.95
N VAL A 39 -4.85 7.81 1.00
CA VAL A 39 -5.99 6.93 1.27
C VAL A 39 -5.56 5.73 2.11
N LEU A 40 -4.41 5.14 1.79
CA LEU A 40 -3.84 4.04 2.55
C LEU A 40 -3.50 4.47 3.98
N LEU A 41 -2.91 5.66 4.15
CA LEU A 41 -2.66 6.25 5.48
C LEU A 41 -3.94 6.46 6.25
N TRP A 42 -4.95 7.05 5.61
CA TRP A 42 -6.25 7.26 6.24
C TRP A 42 -6.88 5.93 6.67
N GLY A 43 -6.80 4.90 5.82
CA GLY A 43 -7.23 3.55 6.13
C GLY A 43 -6.50 2.96 7.34
N ALA A 44 -5.18 3.08 7.37
CA ALA A 44 -4.31 2.60 8.46
C ALA A 44 -4.62 3.30 9.80
N LEU A 45 -4.68 4.63 9.80
CA LEU A 45 -5.03 5.42 10.98
C LEU A 45 -6.42 5.07 11.50
N ARG A 46 -7.42 5.02 10.61
CA ARG A 46 -8.79 4.64 10.96
C ARG A 46 -8.82 3.27 11.63
N PHE A 47 -8.05 2.31 11.13
CA PHE A 47 -8.03 0.99 11.75
C PHE A 47 -7.45 1.00 13.16
N ILE A 48 -6.34 1.71 13.38
CA ILE A 48 -5.65 1.80 14.67
C ILE A 48 -6.49 2.57 15.71
N PHE A 49 -7.12 3.67 15.30
CA PHE A 49 -7.93 4.49 16.20
C PHE A 49 -9.24 3.79 16.59
N PHE A 50 -9.94 3.22 15.63
CA PHE A 50 -11.28 2.67 15.86
C PHE A 50 -11.31 1.21 16.35
N ASN A 51 -10.15 0.55 16.49
CA ASN A 51 -10.04 -0.78 17.06
C ASN A 51 -8.98 -0.82 18.18
N PRO A 52 -9.17 -0.09 19.29
CA PRO A 52 -8.15 0.04 20.34
C PRO A 52 -7.73 -1.29 20.96
N LYS A 53 -8.67 -2.23 21.11
CA LYS A 53 -8.40 -3.60 21.61
C LYS A 53 -7.61 -4.47 20.62
N ARG A 54 -7.41 -4.02 19.38
CA ARG A 54 -6.67 -4.72 18.31
C ARG A 54 -5.42 -3.94 17.86
N ARG A 55 -4.96 -2.97 18.66
CA ARG A 55 -3.69 -2.24 18.47
C ARG A 55 -2.52 -3.18 18.72
N LYS A 56 -2.23 -3.99 17.71
CA LYS A 56 -1.14 -4.97 17.71
C LYS A 56 0.07 -4.40 16.99
N LEU A 57 1.27 -4.89 17.31
CA LEU A 57 2.53 -4.39 16.77
C LEU A 57 2.52 -4.31 15.24
N TYR A 58 1.98 -5.34 14.58
CA TYR A 58 1.89 -5.40 13.12
C TYR A 58 1.15 -4.20 12.51
N SER A 59 0.16 -3.62 13.22
CA SER A 59 -0.61 -2.49 12.71
C SER A 59 0.20 -1.20 12.73
N TYR A 60 1.04 -1.02 13.76
CA TYR A 60 1.97 0.10 13.85
C TYR A 60 3.13 -0.03 12.86
N LEU A 61 3.66 -1.25 12.69
CA LEU A 61 4.67 -1.51 11.66
C LEU A 61 4.12 -1.22 10.26
N PHE A 62 2.88 -1.61 9.99
CA PHE A 62 2.22 -1.27 8.73
C PHE A 62 2.11 0.25 8.56
N LEU A 63 1.64 0.96 9.60
CA LEU A 63 1.52 2.41 9.57
C LEU A 63 2.88 3.10 9.33
N LEU A 64 3.96 2.63 9.95
CA LEU A 64 5.31 3.15 9.70
C LEU A 64 5.72 2.97 8.24
N GLY A 65 5.45 1.81 7.64
CA GLY A 65 5.65 1.59 6.20
C GLY A 65 4.90 2.61 5.35
N VAL A 66 3.62 2.84 5.66
CA VAL A 66 2.81 3.84 4.96
C VAL A 66 3.36 5.27 5.12
N LEU A 67 3.79 5.65 6.31
CA LEU A 67 4.34 7.00 6.56
C LEU A 67 5.62 7.25 5.75
N LEU A 68 6.49 6.25 5.65
CA LEU A 68 7.69 6.35 4.82
C LEU A 68 7.34 6.40 3.33
N LYS A 69 6.37 5.60 2.88
CA LYS A 69 5.85 5.65 1.51
C LYS A 69 5.26 7.02 1.17
N ILE A 70 4.55 7.65 2.11
CA ILE A 70 4.04 9.01 1.92
C ILE A 70 5.17 10.04 1.83
N GLY A 71 6.27 9.85 2.55
CA GLY A 71 7.44 10.71 2.47
C GLY A 71 8.04 10.82 1.06
N ILE A 72 7.86 9.79 0.22
CA ILE A 72 8.31 9.79 -1.18
C ILE A 72 7.23 10.22 -2.18
N ASN A 73 6.01 10.51 -1.72
CA ASN A 73 4.89 10.85 -2.57
C ASN A 73 5.13 12.20 -3.31
N PRO A 74 4.93 12.26 -4.63
CA PRO A 74 5.24 13.46 -5.41
C PRO A 74 4.37 14.66 -5.04
N ILE A 75 3.09 14.47 -4.70
CA ILE A 75 2.20 15.56 -4.27
C ILE A 75 2.68 16.15 -2.94
N LEU A 76 3.04 15.29 -1.98
CA LEU A 76 3.53 15.76 -0.69
C LEU A 76 4.84 16.54 -0.86
N LYS A 77 5.80 15.99 -1.61
CA LYS A 77 7.07 16.67 -1.89
C LYS A 77 6.85 18.04 -2.55
N ALA A 78 6.03 18.09 -3.60
CA ALA A 78 5.76 19.32 -4.35
C ALA A 78 5.03 20.40 -3.54
N SER A 79 4.27 20.00 -2.51
CA SER A 79 3.56 20.95 -1.62
C SER A 79 4.42 21.48 -0.48
N LEU A 80 5.48 20.76 -0.09
CA LEU A 80 6.36 21.14 1.03
C LEU A 80 7.68 21.77 0.60
N LEU A 81 8.18 21.45 -0.59
CA LEU A 81 9.52 21.81 -1.03
C LEU A 81 9.47 22.74 -2.25
N ASN A 82 10.45 23.64 -2.35
CA ASN A 82 10.65 24.44 -3.55
C ASN A 82 11.37 23.66 -4.66
N GLN A 83 11.39 24.19 -5.90
CA GLN A 83 11.97 23.50 -7.06
C GLN A 83 13.44 23.09 -6.88
N ASN A 84 14.27 23.94 -6.25
CA ASN A 84 15.67 23.62 -6.02
C ASN A 84 15.83 22.46 -5.02
N GLN A 85 15.00 22.43 -3.98
CA GLN A 85 14.97 21.34 -3.01
C GLN A 85 14.45 20.04 -3.63
N LEU A 86 13.48 20.11 -4.53
CA LEU A 86 12.96 18.95 -5.26
C LEU A 86 14.05 18.32 -6.14
N MET A 87 14.76 19.12 -6.94
CA MET A 87 15.87 18.61 -7.77
C MET A 87 16.99 17.98 -6.93
N TYR A 88 17.31 18.58 -5.78
CA TYR A 88 18.28 17.99 -4.85
C TYR A 88 17.78 16.65 -4.30
N LEU A 89 16.51 16.56 -3.92
CA LEU A 89 15.93 15.35 -3.37
C LEU A 89 15.83 14.22 -4.40
N GLU A 90 15.49 14.54 -5.66
CA GLU A 90 15.42 13.59 -6.78
C GLU A 90 16.79 12.99 -7.15
N THR A 91 17.86 13.74 -6.95
CA THR A 91 19.24 13.26 -7.19
C THR A 91 19.88 12.64 -5.95
N SER A 92 19.20 12.67 -4.80
CA SER A 92 19.67 12.08 -3.55
C SER A 92 19.23 10.63 -3.39
N VAL A 93 19.92 9.89 -2.52
CA VAL A 93 19.56 8.50 -2.17
C VAL A 93 18.38 8.43 -1.17
N ILE A 94 17.90 9.58 -0.68
CA ILE A 94 16.87 9.63 0.39
C ILE A 94 15.57 8.92 -0.03
N PRO A 95 14.99 9.16 -1.23
CA PRO A 95 13.77 8.47 -1.65
C PRO A 95 13.93 6.95 -1.70
N ASP A 96 15.08 6.46 -2.17
CA ASP A 96 15.37 5.03 -2.25
C ASP A 96 15.45 4.41 -0.87
N PHE A 97 16.15 5.05 0.07
CA PHE A 97 16.18 4.60 1.47
C PHE A 97 14.77 4.53 2.07
N LEU A 98 13.96 5.57 1.88
CA LEU A 98 12.58 5.60 2.37
C LEU A 98 11.75 4.46 1.78
N LEU A 99 11.91 4.15 0.50
CA LEU A 99 11.22 3.03 -0.16
C LEU A 99 11.67 1.68 0.41
N VAL A 100 12.98 1.46 0.57
CA VAL A 100 13.54 0.23 1.16
C VAL A 100 12.99 0.01 2.57
N PHE A 101 13.04 1.04 3.42
CA PHE A 101 12.50 0.92 4.77
C PHE A 101 10.99 0.72 4.76
N SER A 102 10.25 1.38 3.88
CA SER A 102 8.81 1.17 3.72
C SER A 102 8.46 -0.29 3.45
N LEU A 103 9.11 -0.91 2.45
CA LEU A 103 8.91 -2.32 2.12
C LEU A 103 9.35 -3.24 3.27
N LEU A 104 10.46 -2.92 3.94
CA LEU A 104 10.91 -3.67 5.12
C LEU A 104 9.87 -3.63 6.24
N PHE A 105 9.28 -2.48 6.54
CA PHE A 105 8.23 -2.37 7.56
C PHE A 105 6.96 -3.12 7.19
N PHE A 106 6.55 -3.11 5.92
CA PHE A 106 5.45 -3.95 5.45
C PHE A 106 5.76 -5.45 5.57
N PHE A 107 6.98 -5.85 5.22
CA PHE A 107 7.43 -7.23 5.36
C PHE A 107 7.41 -7.70 6.81
N ILE A 108 8.00 -6.93 7.73
CA ILE A 108 8.03 -7.24 9.16
C ILE A 108 6.61 -7.19 9.74
N SER A 109 5.75 -6.27 9.29
CA SER A 109 4.33 -6.23 9.68
C SER A 109 3.62 -7.55 9.35
N PHE A 110 3.83 -8.10 8.16
CA PHE A 110 3.27 -9.39 7.76
C PHE A 110 3.78 -10.56 8.62
N ILE A 111 5.09 -10.60 8.93
CA ILE A 111 5.65 -11.62 9.84
C ILE A 111 5.06 -11.48 11.25
N ALA A 112 5.09 -10.27 11.80
CA ALA A 112 4.59 -9.98 13.15
C ALA A 112 3.12 -10.36 13.28
N TRP A 113 2.33 -10.18 12.23
CA TRP A 113 0.96 -10.66 12.18
C TRP A 113 0.90 -12.18 12.30
N ASN A 114 1.60 -12.90 11.44
CA ASN A 114 1.54 -14.36 11.41
C ASN A 114 1.89 -14.96 12.77
N ILE A 115 2.87 -14.37 13.46
CA ILE A 115 3.25 -14.76 14.82
C ILE A 115 2.14 -14.42 15.83
N GLN A 116 1.65 -13.17 15.86
CA GLN A 116 0.71 -12.71 16.89
C GLN A 116 -0.72 -13.24 16.75
N GLU A 117 -1.13 -13.59 15.53
CA GLU A 117 -2.41 -14.27 15.28
C GLU A 117 -2.24 -15.80 15.16
N LYS A 118 -1.04 -16.32 15.44
CA LYS A 118 -0.71 -17.76 15.41
C LYS A 118 -1.12 -18.43 14.09
N LEU A 119 -0.88 -17.75 12.97
CA LEU A 119 -1.18 -18.26 11.65
C LEU A 119 -0.15 -19.30 11.23
N SER A 120 -0.61 -20.48 10.84
CA SER A 120 0.22 -21.57 10.30
C SER A 120 0.60 -21.33 8.83
N ILE A 121 1.18 -20.16 8.54
CA ILE A 121 1.72 -19.85 7.22
C ILE A 121 3.13 -20.43 7.13
N HIS A 122 3.36 -21.25 6.09
CA HIS A 122 4.63 -21.92 5.88
C HIS A 122 5.75 -20.91 5.58
N TRP A 123 6.97 -21.16 6.09
CA TRP A 123 8.10 -20.24 5.99
C TRP A 123 8.47 -19.87 4.54
N LEU A 124 8.25 -20.79 3.59
CA LEU A 124 8.43 -20.55 2.15
C LEU A 124 7.69 -19.30 1.66
N TRP A 125 6.51 -18.98 2.21
CA TRP A 125 5.78 -17.77 1.83
C TRP A 125 6.45 -16.49 2.32
N HIS A 126 7.16 -16.54 3.45
CA HIS A 126 7.96 -15.43 3.94
C HIS A 126 9.19 -15.21 3.06
N THR A 127 9.88 -16.29 2.67
CA THR A 127 11.00 -16.22 1.73
C THR A 127 10.55 -15.68 0.38
N LEU A 128 9.41 -16.14 -0.15
CA LEU A 128 8.86 -15.62 -1.39
C LEU A 128 8.51 -14.13 -1.28
N HIS A 129 7.87 -13.71 -0.20
CA HIS A 129 7.54 -12.31 0.03
C HIS A 129 8.80 -11.41 0.09
N ALA A 130 9.87 -11.89 0.74
CA ALA A 130 11.15 -11.19 0.78
C ALA A 130 11.79 -11.07 -0.61
N LEU A 131 11.82 -12.17 -1.38
CA LEU A 131 12.36 -12.17 -2.74
C LEU A 131 11.60 -11.20 -3.65
N ILE A 132 10.26 -11.18 -3.58
CA ILE A 132 9.45 -10.23 -4.34
C ILE A 132 9.79 -8.78 -3.93
N GLY A 133 9.99 -8.52 -2.64
CA GLY A 133 10.41 -7.21 -2.15
C GLY A 133 11.78 -6.78 -2.68
N ILE A 134 12.74 -7.69 -2.78
CA ILE A 134 14.06 -7.41 -3.38
C ILE A 134 13.90 -7.12 -4.88
N PHE A 135 13.14 -7.91 -5.62
CA PHE A 135 12.89 -7.66 -7.04
C PHE A 135 12.17 -6.32 -7.28
N ALA A 136 11.25 -5.93 -6.39
CA ALA A 136 10.59 -4.63 -6.44
C ALA A 136 11.54 -3.44 -6.28
N LEU A 137 12.66 -3.62 -5.60
CA LEU A 137 13.68 -2.58 -5.44
C LEU A 137 14.68 -2.53 -6.60
N SER A 138 14.92 -3.65 -7.29
CA SER A 138 16.02 -3.77 -8.25
C SER A 138 15.60 -3.83 -9.72
N LEU A 139 14.39 -4.32 -10.01
CA LEU A 139 13.96 -4.58 -11.38
C LEU A 139 12.84 -3.64 -11.81
N ASP A 140 11.74 -3.66 -11.07
CA ASP A 140 10.54 -2.98 -11.53
C ASP A 140 9.52 -2.70 -10.42
N LEU A 141 8.87 -1.54 -10.51
CA LEU A 141 7.78 -1.13 -9.62
C LEU A 141 6.57 -2.07 -9.73
N TRP A 142 6.41 -2.79 -10.85
CA TRP A 142 5.37 -3.81 -11.02
C TRP A 142 5.47 -4.94 -9.98
N PHE A 143 6.66 -5.22 -9.44
CA PHE A 143 6.80 -6.21 -8.36
C PHE A 143 6.24 -5.74 -7.01
N ILE A 144 6.00 -4.43 -6.81
CA ILE A 144 5.29 -3.91 -5.63
C ILE A 144 3.84 -4.41 -5.59
N LEU A 145 3.20 -4.58 -6.76
CA LEU A 145 1.87 -5.18 -6.85
C LEU A 145 1.86 -6.60 -6.30
N PHE A 146 2.82 -7.43 -6.73
CA PHE A 146 2.96 -8.81 -6.26
C PHE A 146 3.33 -8.87 -4.78
N PHE A 147 4.14 -7.92 -4.31
CA PHE A 147 4.47 -7.76 -2.90
C PHE A 147 3.21 -7.53 -2.06
N ALA A 148 2.31 -6.65 -2.51
CA ALA A 148 1.04 -6.41 -1.80
C ALA A 148 0.02 -7.56 -1.95
N LEU A 149 0.00 -8.25 -3.09
CA LEU A 149 -0.92 -9.36 -3.39
C LEU A 149 -0.73 -10.56 -2.47
N LEU A 150 0.52 -10.93 -2.18
CA LEU A 150 0.84 -12.14 -1.43
C LEU A 150 0.26 -12.11 -0.01
N PRO A 151 0.48 -11.07 0.82
CA PRO A 151 -0.18 -10.93 2.11
C PRO A 151 -1.71 -10.87 1.99
N ALA A 152 -2.25 -10.13 1.01
CA ALA A 152 -3.70 -9.99 0.85
C ALA A 152 -4.38 -11.35 0.63
N THR A 153 -3.82 -12.19 -0.23
CA THR A 153 -4.34 -13.53 -0.55
C THR A 153 -4.18 -14.52 0.59
N LEU A 154 -2.97 -14.63 1.17
CA LEU A 154 -2.71 -15.56 2.27
C LEU A 154 -3.57 -15.25 3.50
N LEU A 155 -3.74 -13.96 3.83
CA LEU A 155 -4.56 -13.54 4.96
C LEU A 155 -6.06 -13.71 4.69
N TYR A 156 -6.50 -13.58 3.44
CA TYR A 156 -7.89 -13.88 3.06
C TYR A 156 -8.25 -15.34 3.37
N VAL A 157 -7.33 -16.26 3.06
CA VAL A 157 -7.53 -17.70 3.26
C VAL A 157 -7.36 -18.10 4.74
N LYS A 158 -6.29 -17.62 5.39
CA LYS A 158 -5.85 -18.14 6.70
C LYS A 158 -6.40 -17.39 7.91
N ASN A 159 -6.91 -16.17 7.76
CA ASN A 159 -7.38 -15.38 8.90
C ASN A 159 -8.69 -14.64 8.59
N LYS A 160 -9.80 -15.38 8.62
CA LYS A 160 -11.10 -14.83 8.22
C LYS A 160 -11.72 -13.82 9.19
N GLU A 161 -11.33 -13.87 10.45
CA GLU A 161 -11.95 -13.09 11.52
C GLU A 161 -11.21 -11.79 11.83
N ASN A 162 -9.95 -11.67 11.43
CA ASN A 162 -9.19 -10.46 11.65
C ASN A 162 -9.48 -9.39 10.58
N ASN A 163 -10.16 -8.33 11.00
CA ASN A 163 -10.51 -7.19 10.16
C ASN A 163 -9.29 -6.43 9.62
N PHE A 164 -8.11 -6.58 10.22
CA PHE A 164 -6.91 -5.90 9.71
C PHE A 164 -6.60 -6.36 8.29
N ARG A 165 -7.11 -7.53 7.84
CA ARG A 165 -6.78 -8.07 6.51
C ARG A 165 -7.24 -7.15 5.41
N TYR A 166 -8.33 -6.42 5.65
CA TYR A 166 -8.88 -5.47 4.71
C TYR A 166 -7.90 -4.32 4.42
N ILE A 167 -6.97 -3.99 5.32
CA ILE A 167 -5.91 -3.02 5.02
C ILE A 167 -4.94 -3.57 3.98
N TRP A 168 -4.53 -4.83 4.06
CA TRP A 168 -3.73 -5.44 2.99
C TRP A 168 -4.48 -5.55 1.67
N HIS A 169 -5.80 -5.80 1.73
CA HIS A 169 -6.62 -5.78 0.51
C HIS A 169 -6.68 -4.38 -0.08
N LEU A 170 -6.84 -3.34 0.76
CA LEU A 170 -6.81 -1.96 0.31
C LEU A 170 -5.45 -1.63 -0.31
N TYR A 171 -4.35 -2.00 0.36
CA TYR A 171 -3.01 -1.78 -0.17
C TYR A 171 -2.84 -2.43 -1.54
N PHE A 172 -3.16 -3.72 -1.67
CA PHE A 172 -3.12 -4.42 -2.95
C PHE A 172 -3.99 -3.75 -4.02
N LEU A 173 -5.23 -3.36 -3.71
CA LEU A 173 -6.13 -2.75 -4.69
C LEU A 173 -5.64 -1.37 -5.14
N LEU A 174 -5.05 -0.59 -4.23
CA LEU A 174 -4.45 0.69 -4.56
C LEU A 174 -3.20 0.49 -5.42
N GLU A 175 -2.32 -0.46 -5.10
CA GLU A 175 -1.17 -0.80 -5.96
C GLU A 175 -1.63 -1.30 -7.33
N LEU A 176 -2.68 -2.12 -7.40
CA LEU A 176 -3.25 -2.61 -8.66
C LEU A 176 -3.70 -1.44 -9.54
N MET A 177 -4.40 -0.48 -8.93
CA MET A 177 -4.82 0.73 -9.63
C MET A 177 -3.61 1.58 -10.05
N THR A 178 -2.61 1.79 -9.18
CA THR A 178 -1.38 2.52 -9.53
C THR A 178 -0.68 1.87 -10.72
N THR A 179 -0.50 0.56 -10.67
CA THR A 179 0.17 -0.20 -11.73
C THR A 179 -0.58 -0.11 -13.06
N PHE A 180 -1.91 -0.24 -13.04
CA PHE A 180 -2.73 -0.02 -14.23
C PHE A 180 -2.57 1.39 -14.77
N MET A 181 -2.54 2.40 -13.89
CA MET A 181 -2.36 3.80 -14.28
C MET A 181 -0.97 4.07 -14.90
N LEU A 182 0.09 3.49 -14.34
CA LEU A 182 1.44 3.61 -14.88
C LEU A 182 1.55 3.02 -16.29
N PHE A 183 0.76 1.98 -16.60
CA PHE A 183 0.67 1.43 -17.96
C PHE A 183 0.19 2.47 -18.99
N PHE A 184 -0.75 3.34 -18.63
CA PHE A 184 -1.28 4.36 -19.54
C PHE A 184 -0.45 5.64 -19.60
N VAL A 185 0.36 5.92 -18.57
CA VAL A 185 1.13 7.18 -18.48
C VAL A 185 2.55 7.01 -19.02
N VAL A 186 3.13 5.81 -18.92
CA VAL A 186 4.52 5.53 -19.35
C VAL A 186 4.56 4.70 -20.65
N GLY A 187 3.45 4.07 -21.03
CA GLY A 187 3.31 3.26 -22.26
C GLY A 187 2.94 4.03 -23.51
#